data_AF-A0A962V4E9-F1
#
_entry.id   AF-A0A962V4E9-F1
#
_cell.length_a   1.000
_cell.length_b   1.000
_cell.length_c   1.000
_cell.angle_alpha   90.00
_cell.angle_beta   90.00
_cell.angle_gamma   90.00
#
_symmetry.space_group_name_H-M   'P 1'
#
loop_
_entity.id
_entity.type
_entity.pdbx_description
1 polymer ?
#
loop_
_entity_poly.entity_id
_entity_poly.type
_entity_poly.pdbx_seq_one_letter_code
_entity_poly.pdbx_strand_id
1 'polypeptide(L)'
;TVAGACITVLKSFFQMFECKNDWANPLTLHDIGINTIWVASKNGKALQPDPFNRPARCLTLQGELNKLAANLSIGRNMAGVHYYTDYYDSIRMGERIAVGILQEQMLTYPESVSVSFNSFDQDQMTLSTDGKGAQADVQIVSADGNIVSLPDWWNRHIPMQPVT
;
A
#
# COMPACT_ATOMS: atom_id res chain seq x y z
N THR A 1 -12.64 -0.08 -1.62
CA THR A 1 -12.21 -1.50 -1.66
C THR A 1 -11.29 -1.80 -2.81
N VAL A 2 -11.76 -1.76 -4.06
CA VAL A 2 -10.96 -2.14 -5.24
C VAL A 2 -9.63 -1.39 -5.31
N ALA A 3 -9.64 -0.06 -5.15
CA ALA A 3 -8.42 0.75 -5.13
C ALA A 3 -7.42 0.29 -4.06
N GLY A 4 -7.87 -0.03 -2.85
CA GLY A 4 -7.00 -0.55 -1.79
C GLY A 4 -6.34 -1.87 -2.19
N ALA A 5 -7.14 -2.83 -2.67
CA ALA A 5 -6.63 -4.14 -3.08
C ALA A 5 -5.62 -4.05 -4.24
N CYS A 6 -5.96 -3.32 -5.30
CA CYS A 6 -5.08 -3.16 -6.46
C CYS A 6 -3.76 -2.49 -6.09
N ILE A 7 -3.80 -1.42 -5.29
CA ILE A 7 -2.58 -0.72 -4.86
C ILE A 7 -1.74 -1.61 -3.94
N THR A 8 -2.34 -2.40 -3.05
CA THR A 8 -1.60 -3.37 -2.23
C THR A 8 -0.88 -4.42 -3.09
N VAL A 9 -1.51 -4.93 -4.14
CA VAL A 9 -0.84 -5.83 -5.09
C VAL A 9 0.31 -5.10 -5.81
N LEU A 10 0.14 -3.86 -6.26
CA LEU A 10 1.24 -3.12 -6.88
C LEU A 10 2.41 -2.91 -5.89
N LYS A 11 2.11 -2.55 -4.64
CA LYS A 11 3.12 -2.40 -3.57
C LYS A 11 3.87 -3.70 -3.31
N SER A 12 3.23 -4.87 -3.47
CA SER A 12 3.89 -6.17 -3.26
C SER A 12 4.77 -6.59 -4.43
N PHE A 13 4.50 -6.14 -5.66
CA PHE A 13 5.28 -6.52 -6.85
C PHE A 13 6.46 -5.59 -7.12
N PHE A 14 6.31 -4.29 -6.83
CA PHE A 14 7.39 -3.33 -7.03
C PHE A 14 8.33 -3.28 -5.82
N GLN A 15 9.60 -3.03 -6.08
CA GLN A 15 10.55 -2.72 -5.02
C GLN A 15 10.17 -1.37 -4.39
N MET A 16 9.84 -1.36 -3.10
CA MET A 16 9.46 -0.14 -2.37
C MET A 16 10.63 0.52 -1.62
N PHE A 17 11.72 -0.23 -1.39
CA PHE A 17 12.87 0.18 -0.57
C PHE A 17 14.18 -0.22 -1.26
N GLU A 18 15.26 0.52 -1.00
CA GLU A 18 16.58 0.24 -1.61
C GLU A 18 17.06 -1.19 -1.35
N CYS A 19 16.87 -1.68 -0.12
CA CYS A 19 17.21 -3.04 0.30
C CYS A 19 16.00 -3.74 0.95
N LYS A 20 16.00 -5.08 0.98
CA LYS A 20 14.99 -5.86 1.70
C LYS A 20 15.03 -5.51 3.20
N ASN A 21 13.85 -5.27 3.79
CA ASN A 21 13.67 -4.87 5.20
C ASN A 21 14.36 -3.55 5.60
N ASP A 22 14.77 -2.71 4.64
CA ASP A 22 15.29 -1.38 4.92
C ASP A 22 14.16 -0.34 4.92
N TRP A 23 13.43 -0.30 6.03
CA TRP A 23 12.29 0.59 6.22
C TRP A 23 12.67 2.08 6.33
N ALA A 24 13.96 2.39 6.49
CA ALA A 24 14.44 3.76 6.62
C ALA A 24 14.65 4.45 5.25
N ASN A 25 14.85 3.67 4.19
CA ASN A 25 15.19 4.18 2.85
C ASN A 25 14.15 3.75 1.81
N PRO A 26 12.95 4.37 1.80
CA PRO A 26 11.95 4.14 0.76
C PRO A 26 12.41 4.71 -0.58
N LEU A 27 12.17 3.97 -1.66
CA LEU A 27 12.51 4.42 -3.01
C LEU A 27 11.67 5.63 -3.40
N THR A 28 12.37 6.66 -3.90
CA THR A 28 11.80 7.89 -4.39
C THR A 28 11.48 7.80 -5.88
N LEU A 29 10.67 8.74 -6.38
CA LEU A 29 10.44 8.85 -7.81
C LEU A 29 11.74 9.10 -8.59
N HIS A 30 12.69 9.83 -7.99
CA HIS A 30 13.99 10.06 -8.59
C HIS A 30 14.78 8.76 -8.78
N ASP A 31 14.74 7.85 -7.79
CA ASP A 31 15.50 6.60 -7.82
C ASP A 31 15.02 5.62 -8.90
N ILE A 32 13.76 5.75 -9.32
CA ILE A 32 13.18 5.01 -10.45
C ILE A 32 13.27 5.79 -11.77
N GLY A 33 14.06 6.86 -11.84
CA GLY A 33 14.34 7.64 -13.05
C GLY A 33 13.32 8.74 -13.38
N ILE A 34 12.38 9.05 -12.47
CA ILE A 34 11.41 10.13 -12.65
C ILE A 34 11.97 11.40 -12.00
N ASN A 35 12.46 12.32 -12.83
CA ASN A 35 13.11 13.56 -12.36
C ASN A 35 12.17 14.76 -12.32
N THR A 36 11.09 14.74 -13.12
CA THR A 36 10.16 15.86 -13.25
C THR A 36 8.78 15.46 -12.75
N ILE A 37 8.23 16.25 -11.85
CA ILE A 37 6.87 16.10 -11.35
C ILE A 37 5.93 16.95 -12.21
N TRP A 38 4.85 16.31 -12.68
CA TRP A 38 3.88 16.93 -13.57
C TRP A 38 2.54 17.08 -12.87
N VAL A 39 1.87 18.19 -13.14
CA VAL A 39 0.49 18.46 -12.72
C VAL A 39 -0.32 18.97 -13.91
N ALA A 40 -1.64 18.85 -13.85
CA ALA A 40 -2.52 19.41 -14.87
C ALA A 40 -2.42 20.95 -14.87
N SER A 41 -2.43 21.56 -16.05
CA SER A 41 -2.57 23.01 -16.21
C SER A 41 -3.92 23.49 -15.67
N LYS A 42 -4.03 24.78 -15.35
CA LYS A 42 -5.29 25.37 -14.82
C LYS A 42 -6.50 25.14 -15.72
N ASN A 43 -6.30 25.03 -17.03
CA ASN A 43 -7.36 24.75 -18.00
C ASN A 43 -7.56 23.25 -18.28
N GLY A 44 -6.78 22.37 -17.66
CA GLY A 44 -6.86 20.91 -17.80
C GLY A 44 -6.45 20.36 -19.17
N LYS A 45 -5.80 21.16 -20.03
CA LYS A 45 -5.48 20.78 -21.42
C LYS A 45 -4.03 20.38 -21.66
N ALA A 46 -3.15 20.55 -20.67
CA ALA A 46 -1.74 20.18 -20.78
C ALA A 46 -1.19 19.75 -19.41
N LEU A 47 -0.04 19.09 -19.43
CA LEU A 47 0.78 18.92 -18.24
C LEU A 47 1.75 20.09 -18.13
N GLN A 48 1.94 20.57 -16.92
CA GLN A 48 2.96 21.57 -16.58
C GLN A 48 3.80 21.03 -15.42
N PRO A 49 5.08 21.44 -15.30
CA PRO A 49 5.88 21.12 -14.13
C PRO A 49 5.18 21.57 -12.85
N ASP A 50 5.40 20.84 -11.75
CA ASP A 50 4.85 21.17 -10.44
C ASP A 50 5.16 22.65 -10.08
N PRO A 51 4.15 23.49 -9.83
CA PRO A 51 4.36 24.93 -9.59
C PRO A 51 5.13 25.22 -8.30
N PHE A 52 5.17 24.24 -7.38
CA PHE A 52 5.96 24.31 -6.15
C PHE A 52 7.39 23.81 -6.34
N ASN A 53 7.75 23.38 -7.56
CA ASN A 53 9.04 22.83 -7.93
C ASN A 53 9.55 21.76 -6.94
N ARG A 54 8.63 20.91 -6.44
CA ARG A 54 8.99 19.86 -5.48
C ARG A 54 9.94 18.88 -6.17
N PRO A 55 11.11 18.60 -5.57
CA PRO A 55 12.05 17.69 -6.18
C PRO A 55 11.52 16.26 -6.08
N ALA A 56 11.71 15.47 -7.13
CA ALA A 56 11.19 14.09 -7.19
C ALA A 56 11.72 13.18 -6.08
N ARG A 57 12.92 13.48 -5.55
CA ARG A 57 13.51 12.81 -4.37
C ARG A 57 12.71 12.98 -3.08
N CYS A 58 11.75 13.91 -3.03
CA CYS A 58 10.87 14.10 -1.87
C CYS A 58 9.56 13.31 -1.96
N LEU A 59 9.31 12.62 -3.08
CA LEU A 59 8.12 11.80 -3.30
C LEU A 59 8.53 10.33 -3.39
N THR A 60 7.95 9.49 -2.54
CA THR A 60 8.20 8.04 -2.58
C THR A 60 7.29 7.36 -3.59
N LEU A 61 7.78 6.30 -4.25
CA LEU A 61 6.97 5.48 -5.14
C LEU A 61 5.72 4.97 -4.41
N GLN A 62 5.91 4.47 -3.19
CA GLN A 62 4.81 4.01 -2.34
C GLN A 62 3.81 5.13 -1.99
N GLY A 63 4.31 6.34 -1.67
CA GLY A 63 3.45 7.49 -1.37
C GLY A 63 2.59 7.89 -2.56
N GLU A 64 3.13 7.83 -3.77
CA GLU A 64 2.40 8.17 -5.00
C GLU A 64 1.38 7.09 -5.39
N LEU A 65 1.68 5.81 -5.13
CA LEU A 65 0.69 4.72 -5.24
C LEU A 65 -0.46 4.88 -4.24
N ASN A 66 -0.14 5.23 -2.98
CA ASN A 66 -1.16 5.52 -1.97
C ASN A 66 -2.00 6.75 -2.35
N LYS A 67 -1.38 7.78 -2.93
CA LYS A 67 -2.08 8.96 -3.46
C LYS A 67 -3.03 8.59 -4.60
N LEU A 68 -2.65 7.66 -5.48
CA LEU A 68 -3.54 7.14 -6.52
C LEU A 68 -4.78 6.44 -5.93
N ALA A 69 -4.59 5.60 -4.91
CA ALA A 69 -5.70 4.96 -4.20
C ALA A 69 -6.65 5.99 -3.57
N ALA A 70 -6.10 7.03 -2.95
CA ALA A 70 -6.84 8.13 -2.36
C ALA A 70 -7.64 8.92 -3.41
N ASN A 71 -7.00 9.30 -4.53
CA ASN A 71 -7.65 10.07 -5.59
C ASN A 71 -8.87 9.33 -6.19
N LEU A 72 -8.74 8.03 -6.47
CA LEU A 72 -9.84 7.23 -7.00
C LEU A 72 -11.02 7.14 -6.02
N SER A 73 -10.72 7.00 -4.74
CA SER A 73 -11.74 6.80 -3.71
C SER A 73 -12.42 8.12 -3.32
N ILE A 74 -11.64 9.16 -3.03
CA ILE A 74 -12.13 10.50 -2.66
C ILE A 74 -12.85 11.16 -3.83
N GLY A 75 -12.49 10.86 -5.08
CA GLY A 75 -13.25 11.32 -6.25
C GLY A 75 -14.74 10.95 -6.20
N ARG A 76 -15.09 9.84 -5.54
CA ARG A 76 -16.50 9.45 -5.33
C ARG A 76 -17.18 10.26 -4.23
N ASN A 77 -16.43 10.71 -3.23
CA ASN A 77 -16.92 11.64 -2.22
C ASN A 77 -17.20 13.00 -2.86
N MET A 78 -16.29 13.48 -3.72
CA MET A 78 -16.47 14.71 -4.49
C MET A 78 -17.69 14.64 -5.42
N ALA A 79 -18.02 13.46 -5.95
CA ALA A 79 -19.24 13.22 -6.72
C ALA A 79 -20.52 13.14 -5.87
N GLY A 80 -20.42 13.21 -4.54
CA GLY A 80 -21.57 13.21 -3.63
C GLY A 80 -22.21 11.83 -3.41
N VAL A 81 -21.52 10.75 -3.74
CA VAL A 81 -22.06 9.38 -3.65
C VAL A 81 -21.41 8.51 -2.55
N HIS A 82 -20.44 9.07 -1.84
CA HIS A 82 -19.73 8.40 -0.73
C HIS A 82 -19.31 9.38 0.37
N TYR A 83 -19.14 8.85 1.57
CA TYR A 83 -18.56 9.55 2.71
C TYR A 83 -17.06 9.26 2.86
N TYR A 84 -16.37 10.08 3.66
CA TYR A 84 -14.96 9.85 3.99
C TYR A 84 -14.74 8.48 4.66
N THR A 85 -15.65 8.06 5.53
CA THR A 85 -15.63 6.75 6.18
C THR A 85 -15.63 5.61 5.17
N ASP A 86 -16.40 5.74 4.08
CA ASP A 86 -16.46 4.72 3.03
C ASP A 86 -15.10 4.57 2.33
N TYR A 87 -14.38 5.66 2.10
CA TYR A 87 -12.99 5.60 1.64
C TYR A 87 -12.09 4.94 2.69
N TYR A 88 -12.12 5.47 3.91
CA TYR A 88 -11.22 5.11 5.00
C TYR A 88 -11.28 3.61 5.33
N ASP A 89 -12.48 3.05 5.51
CA ASP A 89 -12.62 1.63 5.85
C ASP A 89 -12.38 0.74 4.64
N SER A 90 -12.84 1.17 3.46
CA SER A 90 -12.82 0.30 2.29
C SER A 90 -11.43 0.10 1.70
N ILE A 91 -10.50 1.06 1.81
CA ILE A 91 -9.11 0.83 1.39
C ILE A 91 -8.43 -0.24 2.26
N ARG A 92 -8.70 -0.23 3.56
CA ARG A 92 -8.14 -1.20 4.50
C ARG A 92 -8.76 -2.57 4.34
N MET A 93 -10.05 -2.64 4.02
CA MET A 93 -10.69 -3.91 3.66
C MET A 93 -10.10 -4.47 2.37
N GLY A 94 -9.84 -3.61 1.37
CA GLY A 94 -9.17 -4.00 0.13
C GLY A 94 -7.76 -4.54 0.38
N GLU A 95 -6.98 -3.89 1.24
CA GLU A 95 -5.63 -4.33 1.60
C GLU A 95 -5.62 -5.70 2.28
N ARG A 96 -6.56 -5.97 3.20
CA ARG A 96 -6.74 -7.30 3.82
C ARG A 96 -7.00 -8.38 2.78
N ILE A 97 -7.95 -8.13 1.87
CA ILE A 97 -8.27 -9.07 0.79
C ILE A 97 -7.03 -9.34 -0.07
N ALA A 98 -6.28 -8.31 -0.46
CA ALA A 98 -5.07 -8.46 -1.25
C ALA A 98 -3.99 -9.26 -0.51
N VAL A 99 -3.76 -8.98 0.77
CA VAL A 99 -2.80 -9.75 1.60
C VAL A 99 -3.21 -11.23 1.69
N GLY A 100 -4.49 -11.53 1.90
CA GLY A 100 -4.99 -12.91 1.91
C GLY A 100 -4.75 -13.62 0.57
N ILE A 101 -5.08 -12.97 -0.54
CA ILE A 101 -4.82 -13.51 -1.90
C ILE A 101 -3.32 -13.74 -2.10
N LEU A 102 -2.47 -12.77 -1.74
CA LEU A 102 -1.01 -12.90 -1.88
C LEU A 102 -0.46 -14.06 -1.04
N GLN A 103 -0.95 -14.24 0.18
CA GLN A 103 -0.57 -15.35 1.05
C GLN A 103 -0.92 -16.71 0.41
N GLU A 104 -2.14 -16.84 -0.12
CA GLU A 104 -2.57 -18.06 -0.81
C GLU A 104 -1.77 -18.32 -2.09
N GLN A 105 -1.52 -17.28 -2.90
CA GLN A 105 -0.73 -17.38 -4.13
C GLN A 105 0.72 -17.79 -3.85
N MET A 106 1.32 -17.28 -2.76
CA MET A 106 2.70 -17.64 -2.39
C MET A 106 2.88 -19.14 -2.11
N LEU A 107 1.83 -19.86 -1.69
CA LEU A 107 1.89 -21.32 -1.54
C LEU A 107 2.10 -22.07 -2.86
N THR A 108 1.84 -21.40 -3.99
CA THR A 108 1.99 -21.99 -5.32
C THR A 108 3.36 -21.74 -5.95
N TYR A 109 4.19 -20.87 -5.35
CA TYR A 109 5.50 -20.53 -5.89
C TYR A 109 6.52 -21.62 -5.53
N PRO A 110 7.27 -22.16 -6.51
CA PRO A 110 8.32 -23.14 -6.25
C PRO A 110 9.63 -22.51 -5.75
N GLU A 111 9.80 -21.20 -5.92
CA GLU A 111 10.94 -20.43 -5.40
C GLU A 111 10.64 -19.73 -4.07
N SER A 112 11.71 -19.44 -3.32
CA SER A 112 11.59 -18.58 -2.15
C SER A 112 11.40 -17.13 -2.60
N VAL A 113 10.28 -16.55 -2.17
CA VAL A 113 9.89 -15.17 -2.46
C VAL A 113 9.71 -14.42 -1.14
N SER A 114 10.09 -13.15 -1.14
CA SER A 114 9.80 -12.23 -0.04
C SER A 114 9.55 -10.84 -0.59
N VAL A 115 8.45 -10.23 -0.14
CA VAL A 115 8.00 -8.89 -0.55
C VAL A 115 7.74 -8.06 0.70
N SER A 116 8.02 -6.76 0.61
CA SER A 116 7.88 -5.84 1.74
C SER A 116 7.29 -4.51 1.30
N PHE A 117 6.30 -4.00 2.03
CA PHE A 117 5.65 -2.72 1.80
C PHE A 117 5.04 -2.16 3.10
N ASN A 118 4.73 -0.86 3.15
CA ASN A 118 3.91 -0.31 4.24
C ASN A 118 2.42 -0.47 3.94
N SER A 119 1.67 -0.92 4.95
CA SER A 119 0.21 -0.92 4.95
C SER A 119 -0.33 0.51 4.83
N PHE A 120 -1.64 0.66 4.56
CA PHE A 120 -2.26 1.99 4.60
C PHE A 120 -2.23 2.64 5.99
N ASP A 121 -2.05 1.83 7.04
CA ASP A 121 -1.86 2.26 8.44
C ASP A 121 -0.39 2.45 8.82
N GLN A 122 0.53 2.44 7.84
CA GLN A 122 1.97 2.53 8.02
C GLN A 122 2.61 1.33 8.75
N ASP A 123 1.88 0.23 8.95
CA ASP A 123 2.49 -1.01 9.43
C ASP A 123 3.50 -1.51 8.38
N GLN A 124 4.65 -1.99 8.82
CA GLN A 124 5.63 -2.68 8.01
C GLN A 124 5.17 -4.11 7.75
N MET A 125 4.86 -4.42 6.50
CA MET A 125 4.37 -5.73 6.06
C MET A 125 5.48 -6.47 5.32
N THR A 126 5.83 -7.67 5.77
CA THR A 126 6.67 -8.59 5.02
C THR A 126 5.95 -9.91 4.82
N LEU A 127 5.71 -10.28 3.56
CA LEU A 127 5.16 -11.58 3.20
C LEU A 127 6.28 -12.42 2.60
N SER A 128 6.37 -13.70 2.97
CA SER A 128 7.42 -14.57 2.46
C SER A 128 7.03 -16.04 2.39
N THR A 129 7.69 -16.78 1.50
CA THR A 129 7.60 -18.25 1.41
C THR A 129 8.98 -18.84 1.11
N ASP A 130 9.19 -20.10 1.49
CA ASP A 130 10.40 -20.86 1.22
C ASP A 130 10.33 -21.67 -0.09
N GLY A 131 9.20 -21.60 -0.80
CA GLY A 131 8.98 -22.31 -2.07
C GLY A 131 8.57 -23.77 -1.91
N LYS A 132 8.38 -24.27 -0.68
CA LYS A 132 7.96 -25.66 -0.43
C LYS A 132 6.45 -25.87 -0.43
N GLY A 133 5.68 -24.80 -0.63
CA GLY A 133 4.21 -24.81 -0.71
C GLY A 133 3.47 -25.17 0.59
N ALA A 134 4.18 -25.33 1.71
CA ALA A 134 3.57 -25.69 2.99
C ALA A 134 3.10 -24.48 3.80
N GLN A 135 3.79 -23.34 3.67
CA GLN A 135 3.50 -22.15 4.47
C GLN A 135 3.92 -20.86 3.74
N ALA A 136 3.10 -19.82 3.93
CA ALA A 136 3.42 -18.44 3.61
C ALA A 136 3.34 -17.62 4.90
N ASP A 137 4.45 -16.99 5.28
CA ASP A 137 4.60 -16.21 6.50
C ASP A 137 4.23 -14.75 6.24
N VAL A 138 3.56 -14.13 7.21
CA VAL A 138 3.19 -12.72 7.17
C VAL A 138 3.64 -12.07 8.47
N GLN A 139 4.67 -11.23 8.37
CA GLN A 139 5.21 -10.47 9.48
C GLN A 139 4.69 -9.04 9.42
N ILE A 140 4.18 -8.57 10.55
CA ILE A 140 3.56 -7.26 10.68
C ILE A 140 4.19 -6.56 11.87
N VAL A 141 4.85 -5.44 11.61
CA VAL A 141 5.32 -4.52 12.65
C VAL A 141 4.51 -3.24 12.53
N SER A 142 3.82 -2.83 13.59
CA SER A 142 3.00 -1.61 13.56
C SER A 142 3.83 -0.37 13.29
N ALA A 143 3.18 0.73 12.92
CA ALA A 143 3.84 2.03 12.81
C ALA A 143 4.63 2.42 14.09
N ASP A 144 4.12 2.02 15.26
CA ASP A 144 4.79 2.23 16.56
C ASP A 144 5.92 1.23 16.89
N GLY A 145 6.23 0.29 15.99
CA GLY A 145 7.31 -0.70 16.18
C GLY A 145 6.91 -1.99 16.92
N ASN A 146 5.62 -2.22 17.19
CA ASN A 146 5.16 -3.42 17.88
C ASN A 146 4.90 -4.58 16.89
N ILE A 147 5.28 -5.79 17.24
CA ILE A 147 4.91 -6.98 16.45
C ILE A 147 3.40 -7.24 16.63
N VAL A 148 2.69 -7.40 15.52
CA VAL A 148 1.24 -7.64 15.50
C VAL A 148 0.96 -8.99 14.86
N SER A 149 0.10 -9.79 15.46
CA SER A 149 -0.33 -11.06 14.86
C SER A 149 -1.23 -10.80 13.65
N LEU A 150 -1.20 -11.70 12.65
CA LEU A 150 -2.08 -11.59 11.48
C LEU A 150 -3.57 -11.52 11.85
N PRO A 151 -4.10 -12.34 12.80
CA PRO A 151 -5.48 -12.20 13.25
C PRO A 151 -5.80 -10.86 13.91
N ASP A 152 -4.90 -10.32 14.74
CA ASP A 152 -5.13 -9.02 15.39
C ASP A 152 -5.11 -7.88 14.38
N TRP A 153 -4.18 -7.92 13.42
CA TRP A 153 -4.16 -6.95 12.32
C TRP A 153 -5.41 -7.04 11.45
N TRP A 154 -5.85 -8.26 11.12
CA TRP A 154 -7.06 -8.50 10.35
C TRP A 154 -8.30 -7.94 11.05
N ASN A 155 -8.41 -8.14 12.36
CA ASN A 155 -9.60 -7.73 13.12
C ASN A 155 -9.50 -6.32 13.75
N ARG A 156 -8.37 -5.61 13.61
CA ARG A 156 -8.09 -4.31 14.26
C ARG A 156 -9.20 -3.26 14.14
N HIS A 157 -9.95 -3.27 13.04
CA HIS A 157 -10.99 -2.27 12.74
C HIS A 157 -12.42 -2.82 12.84
N ILE A 158 -12.57 -4.08 13.26
CA ILE A 158 -13.89 -4.64 13.52
C ILE A 158 -14.30 -4.19 14.92
N PRO A 159 -15.50 -3.61 15.11
CA PRO A 159 -16.02 -3.30 16.44
C PRO A 159 -15.96 -4.55 17.32
N MET A 160 -15.51 -4.41 18.57
CA MET A 160 -15.55 -5.52 19.52
C MET A 160 -16.97 -6.09 19.56
N GLN A 161 -17.10 -7.37 19.26
CA GLN A 161 -18.37 -8.06 19.45
C GLN A 161 -18.70 -8.02 20.94
N PRO A 162 -19.94 -7.66 21.33
CA PRO A 162 -20.34 -7.73 22.73
C PRO A 162 -20.11 -9.17 23.21
N VAL A 163 -19.38 -9.32 24.31
CA VAL A 163 -19.20 -10.61 24.97
C VAL A 163 -20.59 -11.04 25.45
N THR A 164 -21.15 -12.06 24.81
CA THR A 164 -22.41 -12.71 25.22
C THR A 164 -22.20 -13.61 26.42
#